data_AF-A0A367ZS66-F1
#
_entry.id   AF-A0A367ZS66-F1
#
_cell.length_a   1.000
_cell.length_b   1.000
_cell.length_c   1.000
_cell.angle_alpha   90.00
_cell.angle_beta   90.00
_cell.angle_gamma   90.00
#
_symmetry.space_group_name_H-M   'P 1'
#
loop_
_entity.id
_entity.type
_entity.pdbx_description
1 polymer ?
#
loop_
_entity_poly.entity_id
_entity_poly.type
_entity_poly.pdbx_seq_one_letter_code
_entity_poly.pdbx_strand_id
1 'polypeptide(L)'
;MLIVLLVIGILSATGAGFFRQVARDTRLRTIADTLAAFLGACRSRAEQRGLPITLEIRGQRLVAAEAPALSCPLPPLVDPTRSDLHGLRFAGTQCWRADGMPLQRLELLVRLPGEGVATVSLTW
;
A
#
# COMPACT_ATOMS: atom_id res chain seq x y z
N MET A 1 8.84 -26.11 -40.65
CA MET A 1 9.19 -24.89 -39.87
C MET A 1 7.98 -24.10 -39.37
N LEU A 2 6.85 -24.06 -40.10
CA LEU A 2 5.66 -23.26 -39.73
C LEU A 2 5.05 -23.67 -38.37
N ILE A 3 4.97 -24.97 -38.08
CA ILE A 3 4.48 -25.49 -36.78
C ILE A 3 5.37 -25.05 -35.61
N VAL A 4 6.69 -25.00 -35.79
CA VAL A 4 7.63 -24.60 -34.74
C VAL A 4 7.47 -23.12 -34.40
N LEU A 5 7.32 -22.26 -35.40
CA LEU A 5 7.05 -20.83 -35.20
C LEU A 5 5.72 -20.58 -34.50
N LEU A 6 4.69 -21.36 -34.85
CA LEU A 6 3.38 -21.28 -34.20
C LEU A 6 3.46 -21.67 -32.72
N VAL A 7 4.14 -22.76 -32.40
CA VAL A 7 4.32 -23.25 -31.02
C VAL A 7 5.15 -22.24 -30.19
N ILE A 8 6.24 -21.70 -30.75
CA ILE A 8 7.04 -20.66 -30.10
C ILE A 8 6.22 -19.39 -29.85
N GLY A 9 5.37 -18.97 -30.81
CA GLY A 9 4.50 -17.82 -30.66
C GLY A 9 3.47 -17.97 -29.54
N ILE A 10 2.85 -19.15 -29.42
CA ILE A 10 1.90 -19.44 -28.34
C ILE A 10 2.64 -19.46 -26.99
N LEU A 11 3.76 -20.19 -26.87
CA LEU A 11 4.54 -20.27 -25.63
C LEU A 11 5.04 -18.90 -25.14
N SER A 12 5.51 -18.05 -26.04
CA SER A 12 5.98 -16.70 -25.70
C SER A 12 4.85 -15.76 -25.28
N ALA A 13 3.69 -15.82 -25.93
CA ALA A 13 2.51 -15.06 -25.54
C ALA A 13 1.97 -15.48 -24.16
N THR A 14 1.85 -16.79 -23.91
CA THR A 14 1.37 -17.31 -22.61
C THR A 14 2.37 -17.02 -21.49
N GLY A 15 3.68 -17.17 -21.75
CA GLY A 15 4.72 -16.83 -20.78
C GLY A 15 4.69 -15.35 -20.39
N ALA A 16 4.63 -14.44 -21.35
CA ALA A 16 4.60 -13.00 -21.08
C ALA A 16 3.36 -12.56 -20.29
N GLY A 17 2.19 -13.14 -20.57
CA GLY A 17 0.96 -12.89 -19.81
C GLY A 17 1.06 -13.35 -18.36
N PHE A 18 1.58 -14.56 -18.14
CA PHE A 18 1.74 -15.14 -16.80
C PHE A 18 2.76 -14.35 -15.95
N PHE A 19 3.91 -13.97 -16.53
CA PHE A 19 4.90 -13.16 -15.80
C PHE A 19 4.37 -11.77 -15.43
N ARG A 20 3.57 -11.13 -16.30
CA ARG A 20 2.91 -9.85 -15.98
C ARG A 20 1.95 -9.98 -14.81
N GLN A 21 1.19 -11.08 -14.76
CA GLN A 21 0.23 -11.31 -13.67
C GLN A 21 0.95 -11.63 -12.35
N VAL A 22 1.94 -12.52 -12.35
CA VAL A 22 2.73 -12.85 -11.16
C VAL A 22 3.49 -11.64 -10.63
N ALA A 23 4.08 -10.82 -11.51
CA ALA A 23 4.77 -9.60 -11.10
C ALA A 23 3.80 -8.57 -10.49
N ARG A 24 2.57 -8.48 -11.01
CA ARG A 24 1.52 -7.61 -10.47
C ARG A 24 1.11 -8.03 -9.06
N ASP A 25 0.81 -9.31 -8.87
CA ASP A 25 0.38 -9.85 -7.57
C ASP A 25 1.49 -9.74 -6.53
N THR A 26 2.73 -10.08 -6.91
CA THR A 26 3.89 -9.94 -6.02
C THR A 26 4.05 -8.49 -5.57
N ARG A 27 3.95 -7.53 -6.50
CA ARG A 27 4.11 -6.11 -6.19
C ARG A 27 2.99 -5.58 -5.30
N LEU A 28 1.74 -5.96 -5.54
CA LEU A 28 0.63 -5.60 -4.68
C LEU A 28 0.82 -6.12 -3.26
N ARG A 29 1.26 -7.38 -3.15
CA ARG A 29 1.55 -8.00 -1.86
C ARG A 29 2.68 -7.29 -1.13
N THR A 30 3.78 -6.97 -1.81
CA THR A 30 4.87 -6.19 -1.22
C THR A 30 4.40 -4.80 -0.75
N ILE A 31 3.53 -4.13 -1.52
CA ILE A 31 2.97 -2.82 -1.12
C ILE A 31 2.07 -2.98 0.12
N ALA A 32 1.21 -3.99 0.14
CA ALA A 32 0.36 -4.28 1.28
C ALA A 32 1.18 -4.60 2.54
N ASP A 33 2.19 -5.46 2.42
CA ASP A 33 3.07 -5.88 3.52
C ASP A 33 3.90 -4.70 4.06
N THR A 34 4.45 -3.86 3.18
CA THR A 34 5.23 -2.68 3.60
C THR A 34 4.36 -1.62 4.29
N LEU A 35 3.15 -1.39 3.80
CA LEU A 35 2.19 -0.51 4.47
C LEU A 35 1.75 -1.08 5.81
N ALA A 36 1.38 -2.36 5.86
CA ALA A 36 1.00 -3.04 7.09
C ALA A 36 2.12 -2.98 8.14
N ALA A 37 3.36 -3.24 7.75
CA ALA A 37 4.53 -3.15 8.62
C ALA A 37 4.76 -1.71 9.12
N PHE A 38 4.64 -0.70 8.24
CA PHE A 38 4.77 0.70 8.63
C PHE A 38 3.71 1.12 9.64
N LEU A 39 2.46 0.76 9.39
CA LEU A 39 1.34 1.13 10.26
C LEU A 39 1.39 0.36 11.58
N GLY A 40 1.81 -0.90 11.56
CA GLY A 40 2.11 -1.69 12.75
C GLY A 40 3.23 -1.07 13.58
N ALA A 41 4.28 -0.54 12.93
CA ALA A 41 5.35 0.19 13.62
C ALA A 41 4.85 1.52 14.22
N CYS A 42 3.99 2.26 13.51
CA CYS A 42 3.35 3.47 14.03
C CYS A 42 2.48 3.15 15.25
N ARG A 43 1.66 2.10 15.18
CA ARG A 43 0.85 1.63 16.32
C ARG A 43 1.73 1.24 17.51
N SER A 44 2.73 0.40 17.30
CA SER A 44 3.64 -0.04 18.36
C SER A 44 4.34 1.15 19.03
N ARG A 45 4.75 2.16 18.24
CA ARG A 45 5.30 3.41 18.78
C ARG A 45 4.27 4.22 19.56
N ALA A 46 3.02 4.31 19.09
CA ALA A 46 1.95 5.02 19.78
C ALA A 46 1.63 4.35 21.13
N GLU A 47 1.61 3.03 21.18
CA GLU A 47 1.45 2.24 22.41
C GLU A 47 2.63 2.42 23.36
N GLN A 48 3.87 2.32 22.87
CA GLN A 48 5.08 2.48 23.70
C GLN A 48 5.24 3.88 24.28
N ARG A 49 4.88 4.93 23.52
CA ARG A 49 4.98 6.33 23.98
C ARG A 49 3.73 6.80 24.72
N GLY A 50 2.60 6.10 24.61
CA GLY A 50 1.31 6.58 25.10
C GLY A 50 0.83 7.87 24.43
N LEU A 51 1.42 8.23 23.29
CA LEU A 51 1.12 9.45 22.54
C LEU A 51 0.54 9.05 21.18
N PRO A 52 -0.53 9.72 20.73
CA PRO A 52 -1.11 9.41 19.45
C PRO A 52 -0.17 9.85 18.31
N ILE A 53 -0.03 9.02 17.29
CA ILE A 53 0.83 9.27 16.14
C ILE A 53 -0.01 9.62 14.92
N THR A 54 0.24 10.78 14.33
CA THR A 54 -0.43 11.32 13.17
C THR A 54 0.41 11.04 11.92
N LEU A 55 -0.22 10.54 10.86
CA LEU A 55 0.42 10.32 9.57
C LEU A 55 0.30 11.56 8.70
N GLU A 56 1.45 12.03 8.21
CA GLU A 56 1.57 13.08 7.23
C GLU A 56 2.11 12.50 5.92
N ILE A 57 1.64 13.06 4.80
CA ILE A 57 2.17 12.72 3.48
C ILE A 57 3.08 13.86 3.04
N ARG A 58 4.39 13.61 3.09
CA ARG A 58 5.40 14.57 2.62
C ARG A 58 5.88 14.17 1.23
N GLY A 59 5.25 14.75 0.21
CA GLY A 59 5.52 14.40 -1.19
C GLY A 59 5.17 12.92 -1.44
N GLN A 60 6.17 12.11 -1.79
CA GLN A 60 6.01 10.69 -2.10
C GLN A 60 6.42 9.77 -0.93
N ARG A 61 6.31 10.25 0.30
CA ARG A 61 6.58 9.47 1.52
C ARG A 61 5.47 9.68 2.55
N LEU A 62 5.10 8.58 3.22
CA LEU A 62 4.34 8.59 4.46
C LEU A 62 5.31 8.77 5.61
N VAL A 63 5.04 9.73 6.49
CA VAL A 63 5.87 10.04 7.64
C VAL A 63 4.97 10.17 8.86
N ALA A 64 5.39 9.61 10.00
CA ALA A 64 4.74 9.87 11.27
C ALA A 64 5.22 11.23 11.82
N ALA A 65 4.31 12.17 12.08
CA ALA A 65 4.63 13.53 12.52
C ALA A 65 5.44 13.53 13.83
N GLU A 66 5.08 12.66 14.77
CA GLU A 66 5.68 12.52 16.09
C GLU A 66 6.88 11.57 16.10
N ALA A 67 7.13 10.87 14.98
CA ALA A 67 8.21 9.91 14.81
C ALA A 67 8.78 9.99 13.37
N PRO A 68 9.53 11.05 13.01
CA PRO A 68 10.04 11.24 11.65
C PRO A 68 11.00 10.13 11.18
N ALA A 69 11.54 9.33 12.11
CA ALA A 69 12.30 8.12 11.80
C ALA A 69 11.45 7.01 11.16
N LEU A 70 10.13 7.00 11.43
CA LEU A 70 9.18 6.15 10.73
C LEU A 70 8.77 6.88 9.44
N SER A 71 9.40 6.48 8.35
CA SER A 71 9.00 6.89 7.01
C SER A 71 8.91 5.70 6.07
N CYS A 72 7.90 5.69 5.22
CA CYS A 72 7.69 4.66 4.21
C CYS A 72 7.51 5.33 2.84
N PRO A 73 8.11 4.80 1.76
CA PRO A 73 7.81 5.28 0.41
C PRO A 73 6.32 5.12 0.13
N LEU A 74 5.68 6.22 -0.28
CA LEU A 74 4.27 6.22 -0.65
C LEU A 74 4.13 5.45 -1.97
N PRO A 75 3.37 4.34 -2.01
CA PRO A 75 3.06 3.71 -3.27
C PRO A 75 2.27 4.69 -4.16
N PRO A 76 2.27 4.51 -5.49
CA PRO A 76 1.46 5.33 -6.39
C PRO A 76 -0.02 5.13 -6.09
N LEU A 77 -0.59 5.94 -5.19
CA LEU A 77 -2.00 5.91 -4.80
C LEU A 77 -2.81 6.83 -5.71
N VAL A 78 -4.10 6.54 -5.85
CA VAL A 78 -5.04 7.45 -6.49
C VAL A 78 -5.33 8.61 -5.52
N ASP A 79 -5.48 9.83 -6.03
CA ASP A 79 -5.62 11.06 -5.23
C ASP A 79 -6.68 11.02 -4.10
N PRO A 80 -7.89 10.44 -4.23
CA PRO A 80 -8.85 10.41 -3.11
C PRO A 80 -8.34 9.57 -1.94
N THR A 81 -7.65 8.47 -2.23
CA THR A 81 -7.07 7.58 -1.22
C THR A 81 -5.88 8.21 -0.50
N ARG A 82 -5.14 9.07 -1.21
CA ARG A 82 -4.04 9.83 -0.62
C ARG A 82 -4.55 10.75 0.48
N SER A 83 -5.71 11.38 0.27
CA SER A 83 -6.37 12.21 1.29
C SER A 83 -6.84 11.38 2.49
N ASP A 84 -7.37 10.18 2.27
CA ASP A 84 -7.82 9.28 3.36
C ASP A 84 -6.66 8.81 4.26
N LEU A 85 -5.46 8.65 3.71
CA LEU A 85 -4.23 8.34 4.45
C LEU A 85 -3.69 9.55 5.22
N HIS A 86 -3.91 10.75 4.69
CA HIS A 86 -3.41 11.99 5.25
C HIS A 86 -4.21 12.36 6.50
N GLY A 87 -3.54 12.48 7.65
CA GLY A 87 -4.20 12.79 8.92
C GLY A 87 -4.79 11.57 9.64
N LEU A 88 -4.46 10.34 9.22
CA LEU A 88 -4.70 9.17 10.05
C LEU A 88 -3.95 9.29 11.37
N ARG A 89 -4.60 8.94 12.47
CA ARG A 89 -4.06 9.06 13.82
C ARG A 89 -4.14 7.71 14.54
N PHE A 90 -3.01 7.21 14.99
CA PHE A 90 -2.88 5.98 15.76
C PHE A 90 -2.85 6.33 17.24
N ALA A 91 -3.88 5.93 17.99
CA ALA A 91 -3.95 6.14 19.44
C ALA A 91 -4.12 4.78 20.12
N GLY A 92 -3.03 4.23 20.67
CA GLY A 92 -3.01 2.87 21.20
C GLY A 92 -3.31 1.85 20.10
N THR A 93 -4.28 0.96 20.36
CA THR A 93 -4.70 -0.10 19.42
C THR A 93 -5.63 0.39 18.32
N GLN A 94 -6.11 1.63 18.40
CA GLN A 94 -7.12 2.17 17.50
C GLN A 94 -6.50 3.12 16.47
N CYS A 95 -6.87 2.92 15.21
CA CYS A 95 -6.62 3.88 14.14
C CYS A 95 -7.84 4.81 14.04
N TRP A 96 -7.59 6.10 13.92
CA TRP A 96 -8.59 7.15 13.80
C TRP A 96 -8.38 7.88 12.49
N ARG A 97 -9.46 8.19 11.77
CA ARG A 97 -9.41 9.05 10.60
C ARG A 97 -9.17 10.51 11.03
N ALA A 98 -8.72 11.35 10.10
CA ALA A 98 -8.65 12.80 10.29
C ALA A 98 -9.99 13.39 10.77
N ASP A 99 -11.12 12.80 10.34
CA ASP A 99 -12.48 13.18 10.74
C ASP A 99 -12.87 12.76 12.17
N GLY A 100 -11.96 12.10 12.91
CA GLY A 100 -12.20 11.65 14.28
C GLY A 100 -13.04 10.36 14.39
N MET A 101 -13.28 9.65 13.30
CA MET A 101 -13.93 8.33 13.34
C MET A 101 -12.92 7.20 13.51
N PRO A 102 -13.18 6.21 14.39
CA PRO A 102 -12.32 5.04 14.51
C PRO A 102 -12.44 4.19 13.24
N LEU A 103 -11.29 3.89 12.64
CA LEU A 103 -11.19 3.13 11.40
C LEU A 103 -10.76 1.70 11.72
N GLN A 104 -11.62 0.71 11.45
CA GLN A 104 -11.26 -0.71 11.56
C GLN A 104 -10.70 -1.31 10.26
N ARG A 105 -10.96 -0.66 9.13
CA ARG A 105 -10.48 -1.07 7.81
C ARG A 105 -10.14 0.15 6.97
N LEU A 106 -8.97 0.15 6.35
CA LEU A 106 -8.54 1.15 5.38
C LEU A 106 -8.45 0.50 4.00
N GLU A 107 -9.19 1.02 3.03
CA GLU A 107 -9.13 0.56 1.65
C GLU A 107 -8.30 1.54 0.83
N LEU A 108 -7.19 1.05 0.30
CA LEU A 108 -6.22 1.86 -0.42
C LEU A 108 -6.25 1.54 -1.90
N LEU A 109 -6.65 2.50 -2.73
CA LEU A 109 -6.56 2.38 -4.18
C LEU A 109 -5.13 2.71 -4.64
N VAL A 110 -4.42 1.68 -5.08
CA VAL A 110 -3.07 1.78 -5.63
C VAL A 110 -3.14 1.70 -7.15
N ARG A 111 -2.52 2.66 -7.84
CA ARG A 111 -2.35 2.69 -9.28
C ARG A 111 -1.13 1.84 -9.66
N LEU A 112 -1.36 0.75 -10.38
CA LEU A 112 -0.30 -0.10 -10.92
C LEU A 112 0.17 0.42 -12.28
N PRO A 113 1.45 0.27 -12.63
CA PRO A 113 1.93 0.55 -13.98
C PRO A 113 1.29 -0.43 -14.97
N GLY A 114 0.54 0.09 -15.96
CA GLY A 114 -0.20 -0.71 -16.95
C GLY A 114 -1.73 -0.61 -16.88
N GLU A 115 -2.27 0.49 -16.34
CA GLU A 115 -3.72 0.88 -16.32
C GLU A 115 -4.63 0.21 -15.27
N GLY A 116 -4.12 -0.65 -14.39
CA GLY A 116 -4.93 -1.24 -13.32
C GLY A 116 -4.95 -0.39 -12.04
N VAL A 117 -6.13 -0.05 -11.53
CA VAL A 117 -6.30 0.31 -10.10
C VAL A 117 -6.51 -0.98 -9.32
N ALA A 118 -5.84 -1.13 -8.19
CA ALA A 118 -6.02 -2.26 -7.29
C ALA A 118 -6.32 -1.75 -5.89
N THR A 119 -7.25 -2.40 -5.21
CA THR A 119 -7.63 -2.08 -3.83
C THR A 119 -6.83 -2.94 -2.87
N VAL A 120 -6.12 -2.31 -1.95
CA VAL A 120 -5.43 -2.97 -0.84
C VAL A 120 -6.23 -2.68 0.42
N SER A 121 -6.85 -3.70 1.01
CA SER A 121 -7.52 -3.57 2.30
C SER A 121 -6.54 -3.87 3.43
N LEU A 122 -6.42 -2.92 4.36
CA LEU A 122 -5.65 -3.06 5.58
C LEU A 122 -6.63 -3.11 6.75
N THR A 123 -6.53 -4.14 7.56
CA THR A 123 -7.33 -4.35 8.78
C THR A 123 -6.41 -4.29 10.00
N TRP A 124 -6.91 -3.78 11.12
CA TRP A 124 -6.11 -3.51 12.34
C TRP A 124 -6.51 -4.38 13.53
#